data_AF-A0ABD1G0K0-F1
#
_entry.id   AF-A0ABD1G0K0-F1
#
_cell.length_a   1.000
_cell.length_b   1.000
_cell.length_c   1.000
_cell.angle_alpha   90.00
_cell.angle_beta   90.00
_cell.angle_gamma   90.00
#
_symmetry.space_group_name_H-M   'P 1'
#
loop_
_entity.id
_entity.type
_entity.pdbx_description
1 polymer ?
#
loop_
_entity_poly.entity_id
_entity_poly.type
_entity_poly.pdbx_seq_one_letter_code
_entity_poly.pdbx_strand_id
1 'polypeptide(L)'
;MWTVWERLPADYPKTITDPDFLNAAFLFYDEKRNLVRVTVRDCLDYTRLGYAYEASDISPWLNYSPTQRVVPANVQQLAQTAQTAAQAFPATLAETIRVVVPKPAKGKADEVLLIQSIVTDSSELITFDIYVNDDENSYDSPTSAEHAGSFTQVPHRSRTAEAPSDLRIILTELYKNINIADDDGVVVVTIVPRTNGGAVTIGGIKIETRVPAA
;
A
#
# COMPACT_ATOMS: atom_id res chain seq x y z
N MET A 1 0.47 16.61 -4.45
CA MET A 1 -0.28 15.57 -3.72
C MET A 1 -0.38 15.84 -2.23
N TRP A 2 0.72 16.09 -1.51
CA TRP A 2 0.66 16.40 -0.06
C TRP A 2 -0.40 17.45 0.32
N THR A 3 -0.35 18.65 -0.27
CA THR A 3 -1.32 19.73 -0.01
C THR A 3 -2.76 19.38 -0.35
N VAL A 4 -2.97 18.45 -1.30
CA VAL A 4 -4.30 17.95 -1.64
C VAL A 4 -4.76 16.94 -0.59
N TRP A 5 -3.91 15.97 -0.26
CA TRP A 5 -4.18 14.96 0.77
C TRP A 5 -4.52 15.60 2.12
N GLU A 6 -3.82 16.66 2.52
CA GLU A 6 -4.09 17.39 3.77
C GLU A 6 -5.53 17.93 3.82
N ARG A 7 -6.05 18.42 2.70
CA ARG A 7 -7.38 19.04 2.59
C ARG A 7 -8.52 18.04 2.44
N LEU A 8 -8.24 16.78 2.09
CA LEU A 8 -9.28 15.76 2.02
C LEU A 8 -9.91 15.55 3.41
N PRO A 9 -11.19 15.19 3.51
CA PRO A 9 -11.74 14.76 4.79
C PRO A 9 -11.06 13.47 5.25
N ALA A 10 -10.75 13.34 6.54
CA ALA A 10 -10.33 12.09 7.14
C ALA A 10 -10.82 12.00 8.59
N ASP A 11 -10.98 10.77 9.06
CA ASP A 11 -11.32 10.40 10.43
C ASP A 11 -10.09 10.16 11.33
N TYR A 12 -8.88 10.33 10.78
CA TYR A 12 -7.60 10.18 11.47
C TYR A 12 -6.77 11.48 11.44
N PRO A 13 -5.87 11.69 12.42
CA PRO A 13 -4.98 12.84 12.43
C PRO A 13 -4.00 12.79 11.25
N LYS A 14 -3.89 13.90 10.52
CA LYS A 14 -2.95 14.05 9.38
C LYS A 14 -1.64 14.71 9.76
N THR A 15 -1.60 15.37 10.92
CA THR A 15 -0.43 16.08 11.39
C THR A 15 0.57 15.10 11.98
N ILE A 16 1.81 15.15 11.50
CA ILE A 16 2.91 14.38 12.07
C ILE A 16 3.49 15.18 13.24
N THR A 17 3.38 14.66 14.45
CA THR A 17 3.81 15.33 15.70
C THR A 17 5.13 14.79 16.24
N ASP A 18 5.66 13.71 15.64
CA ASP A 18 6.90 13.06 16.06
C ASP A 18 8.08 14.05 16.07
N PRO A 19 8.70 14.33 17.24
CA PRO A 19 9.85 15.22 17.33
C PRO A 19 11.04 14.79 16.46
N ASP A 20 11.27 13.49 16.29
CA ASP A 20 12.40 12.99 15.49
C ASP A 20 12.21 13.32 14.01
N PHE A 21 10.97 13.16 13.51
CA PHE A 21 10.59 13.59 12.18
C PHE A 21 10.67 15.12 12.04
N LEU A 22 10.07 15.87 12.96
CA LEU A 22 9.98 17.33 12.90
C LEU A 22 11.34 18.03 13.01
N ASN A 23 12.29 17.44 13.73
CA ASN A 23 13.64 17.97 13.92
C ASN A 23 14.65 17.44 12.91
N ALA A 24 14.25 16.51 12.03
CA ALA A 24 15.09 16.06 10.93
C ALA A 24 15.50 17.26 10.07
N ALA A 25 16.79 17.34 9.77
CA ALA A 25 17.39 18.49 9.13
C ALA A 25 18.18 18.09 7.88
N PHE A 26 18.13 18.96 6.88
CA PHE A 26 18.79 18.80 5.60
C PHE A 26 19.62 20.04 5.26
N LEU A 27 20.60 19.88 4.39
CA LEU A 27 21.49 20.95 3.95
C LEU A 27 21.29 21.19 2.45
N PHE A 28 21.04 22.44 2.07
CA PHE A 28 20.89 22.87 0.68
C PHE A 28 21.74 24.11 0.41
N TYR A 29 22.16 24.29 -0.83
CA TYR A 29 22.70 25.56 -1.28
C TYR A 29 21.56 26.46 -1.76
N ASP A 30 21.52 27.69 -1.28
CA ASP A 30 20.57 28.71 -1.73
C ASP A 30 21.00 29.33 -3.07
N GLU A 31 20.19 30.25 -3.60
CA GLU A 31 20.44 30.97 -4.86
C GLU A 31 21.71 31.83 -4.83
N LYS A 32 22.23 32.13 -3.64
CA LYS A 32 23.46 32.90 -3.40
C LYS A 32 24.66 32.01 -3.05
N ARG A 33 24.51 30.69 -3.19
CA ARG A 33 25.53 29.67 -2.90
C ARG A 33 25.91 29.60 -1.41
N ASN A 34 25.05 30.05 -0.52
CA ASN A 34 25.22 29.82 0.91
C ASN A 34 24.71 28.43 1.27
N LEU A 35 25.43 27.74 2.14
CA LEU A 35 24.97 26.48 2.71
C LEU A 35 23.95 26.77 3.82
N VAL A 36 22.70 26.35 3.63
CA VAL A 36 21.59 26.58 4.54
C VAL A 36 21.11 25.25 5.12
N ARG A 37 20.90 25.23 6.44
CA ARG A 37 20.25 24.12 7.14
C ARG A 37 18.76 24.39 7.25
N VAL A 38 17.95 23.44 6.79
CA VAL A 38 16.48 23.48 6.89
C VAL A 38 15.97 22.30 7.71
N THR A 39 14.83 22.45 8.35
CA THR A 39 14.20 21.37 9.13
C THR A 39 12.81 21.06 8.59
N VAL A 40 12.33 19.83 8.83
CA VAL A 40 11.02 19.38 8.34
C VAL A 40 9.87 20.25 8.86
N ARG A 41 9.89 20.64 10.14
CA ARG A 41 8.84 21.50 10.72
C ARG A 41 8.69 22.84 10.00
N ASP A 42 9.76 23.37 9.40
CA ASP A 42 9.74 24.67 8.72
C ASP A 42 9.12 24.59 7.33
N CYS A 43 8.96 23.38 6.76
CA CYS A 43 8.37 23.18 5.44
C CYS A 43 6.95 22.63 5.45
N LEU A 44 6.36 22.34 6.62
CA LEU A 44 4.99 21.82 6.73
C LEU A 44 3.92 22.80 6.24
N ASP A 45 4.17 24.10 6.38
CA ASP A 45 3.31 25.15 5.85
C ASP A 45 3.94 25.74 4.59
N TYR A 46 3.44 25.30 3.44
CA TYR A 46 3.94 25.75 2.14
C TYR A 46 3.71 27.25 1.90
N THR A 47 2.76 27.89 2.58
CA THR A 47 2.50 29.33 2.43
C THR A 47 3.61 30.18 3.05
N ARG A 48 4.23 29.70 4.13
CA ARG A 48 5.41 30.32 4.75
C ARG A 48 6.66 30.20 3.89
N LEU A 49 6.69 29.24 2.97
CA LEU A 49 7.74 29.11 1.96
C LEU A 49 7.54 30.06 0.77
N GLY A 50 6.45 30.83 0.74
CA GLY A 50 6.21 31.87 -0.26
C GLY A 50 5.73 31.37 -1.61
N TYR A 51 5.21 30.14 -1.70
CA TYR A 51 4.61 29.61 -2.92
C TYR A 51 3.20 29.08 -2.70
N ALA A 52 2.46 28.90 -3.80
CA ALA A 52 1.16 28.24 -3.81
C ALA A 52 1.00 27.47 -5.13
N TYR A 53 0.08 26.50 -5.13
CA TYR A 53 -0.33 25.81 -6.35
C TYR A 53 -1.53 26.53 -6.96
N GLU A 54 -1.57 26.59 -8.29
CA GLU A 54 -2.77 26.97 -9.01
C GLU A 54 -3.92 26.02 -8.66
N ALA A 55 -5.11 26.57 -8.48
CA ALA A 55 -6.29 25.75 -8.22
C ALA A 55 -6.63 24.94 -9.48
N SER A 56 -6.43 23.64 -9.42
CA SER A 56 -6.84 22.70 -10.47
C SER A 56 -8.02 21.86 -9.99
N ASP A 57 -8.88 21.47 -10.92
CA ASP A 57 -9.97 20.55 -10.63
C ASP A 57 -9.40 19.14 -10.34
N ILE A 58 -9.62 18.66 -9.12
CA ILE A 58 -9.22 17.33 -8.65
C ILE A 58 -10.35 16.29 -8.79
N SER A 59 -11.54 16.72 -9.23
CA SER A 59 -12.71 15.85 -9.41
C SER A 59 -12.47 14.61 -10.28
N PRO A 60 -11.58 14.60 -11.32
CA PRO A 60 -11.45 13.46 -12.22
C PRO A 60 -11.00 12.17 -11.54
N TRP A 61 -10.22 12.27 -10.46
CA TRP A 61 -9.70 11.13 -9.72
C TRP A 61 -10.24 11.04 -8.28
N LEU A 62 -10.78 12.13 -7.73
CA LEU A 62 -11.33 12.13 -6.37
C LEU A 62 -12.55 11.20 -6.24
N ASN A 63 -13.38 11.11 -7.28
CA ASN A 63 -14.57 10.25 -7.32
C ASN A 63 -14.33 8.94 -8.08
N TYR A 64 -13.06 8.61 -8.37
CA TYR A 64 -12.70 7.44 -9.15
C TYR A 64 -12.53 6.21 -8.25
N SER A 65 -13.61 5.82 -7.57
CA SER A 65 -13.66 4.55 -6.85
C SER A 65 -13.97 3.42 -7.84
N PRO A 66 -13.35 2.22 -7.69
CA PRO A 66 -13.79 1.03 -8.39
C PRO A 66 -15.29 0.80 -8.21
N THR A 67 -15.95 0.32 -9.26
CA THR A 67 -17.38 -0.01 -9.18
C THR A 67 -17.56 -1.20 -8.25
N GLN A 68 -18.49 -1.08 -7.30
CA GLN A 68 -18.76 -2.15 -6.37
C GLN A 68 -19.26 -3.42 -7.09
N ARG A 69 -18.74 -4.59 -6.72
CA ARG A 69 -19.27 -5.87 -7.19
C ARG A 69 -20.72 -6.07 -6.73
N VAL A 70 -21.55 -6.56 -7.64
CA VAL A 70 -22.93 -6.94 -7.31
C VAL A 70 -22.96 -8.21 -6.46
N VAL A 71 -22.13 -9.21 -6.82
CA VAL A 71 -22.05 -10.50 -6.15
C VAL A 71 -20.63 -10.69 -5.60
N PRO A 72 -20.47 -11.03 -4.30
CA PRO A 72 -19.17 -11.36 -3.74
C PRO A 72 -18.59 -12.61 -4.40
N ALA A 73 -17.25 -12.70 -4.42
CA ALA A 73 -16.57 -13.91 -4.82
C ALA A 73 -16.88 -15.08 -3.87
N ASN A 74 -16.87 -16.30 -4.40
CA ASN A 74 -17.00 -17.52 -3.59
C ASN A 74 -15.66 -17.84 -2.91
N VAL A 75 -15.44 -17.26 -1.73
CA VAL A 75 -14.19 -17.40 -0.98
C VAL A 75 -13.86 -18.86 -0.65
N GLN A 76 -14.87 -19.69 -0.38
CA GLN A 76 -14.67 -21.12 -0.08
C GLN A 76 -14.13 -21.88 -1.29
N GLN A 77 -14.57 -21.52 -2.50
CA GLN A 77 -14.05 -22.09 -3.74
C GLN A 77 -12.63 -21.59 -4.03
N LEU A 78 -12.38 -20.29 -3.86
CA LEU A 78 -11.03 -19.73 -4.07
C LEU A 78 -10.01 -20.35 -3.11
N ALA A 79 -10.40 -20.54 -1.84
CA ALA A 79 -9.56 -21.10 -0.80
C ALA A 79 -9.10 -22.55 -1.09
N GLN A 80 -9.82 -23.32 -1.91
CA GLN A 80 -9.43 -24.68 -2.28
C GLN A 80 -8.15 -24.72 -3.13
N THR A 81 -7.89 -23.64 -3.88
CA THR A 81 -6.72 -23.53 -4.77
C THR A 81 -5.60 -22.69 -4.17
N ALA A 82 -5.83 -22.07 -3.02
CA ALA A 82 -4.89 -21.19 -2.36
C ALA A 82 -4.12 -21.93 -1.24
N GLN A 83 -2.89 -21.50 -1.02
CA GLN A 83 -2.02 -22.02 0.03
C GLN A 83 -2.31 -21.30 1.35
N THR A 84 -1.94 -21.89 2.49
CA THR A 84 -1.88 -21.11 3.75
C THR A 84 -0.63 -20.23 3.78
N ALA A 85 -0.65 -19.14 4.54
CA ALA A 85 0.50 -18.24 4.65
C ALA A 85 1.80 -18.95 5.06
N ALA A 86 1.70 -19.95 5.95
CA ALA A 86 2.85 -20.75 6.39
C ALA A 86 3.38 -21.73 5.33
N GLN A 87 2.56 -22.11 4.35
CA GLN A 87 2.98 -22.93 3.21
C GLN A 87 3.59 -22.08 2.10
N ALA A 88 3.07 -20.86 1.92
CA ALA A 88 3.46 -19.97 0.83
C ALA A 88 4.72 -19.15 1.11
N PHE A 89 5.06 -18.88 2.38
CA PHE A 89 6.15 -17.97 2.73
C PHE A 89 7.14 -18.58 3.75
N PRO A 90 8.43 -18.18 3.71
CA PRO A 90 9.03 -17.20 2.79
C PRO A 90 9.16 -17.75 1.37
N ALA A 91 8.93 -16.89 0.36
CA ALA A 91 9.04 -17.28 -1.04
C ALA A 91 9.51 -16.15 -1.94
N THR A 92 10.23 -16.53 -3.00
CA THR A 92 10.54 -15.66 -4.12
C THR A 92 9.32 -15.53 -5.04
N LEU A 93 8.96 -14.31 -5.43
CA LEU A 93 7.77 -14.06 -6.25
C LEU A 93 8.02 -14.29 -7.74
N ALA A 94 8.51 -15.48 -8.10
CA ALA A 94 8.77 -15.85 -9.49
C ALA A 94 7.47 -16.05 -10.29
N GLU A 95 6.41 -16.47 -9.62
CA GLU A 95 5.08 -16.70 -10.18
C GLU A 95 3.99 -16.15 -9.25
N THR A 96 2.74 -16.17 -9.73
CA THR A 96 1.59 -15.72 -8.94
C THR A 96 1.39 -16.62 -7.72
N ILE A 97 1.33 -16.01 -6.54
CA ILE A 97 1.08 -16.71 -5.27
C ILE A 97 -0.33 -16.38 -4.80
N ARG A 98 -1.13 -17.41 -4.51
CA ARG A 98 -2.46 -17.28 -3.91
C ARG A 98 -2.47 -17.81 -2.49
N VAL A 99 -2.88 -16.99 -1.54
CA VAL A 99 -2.81 -17.28 -0.11
C VAL A 99 -4.13 -17.01 0.59
N VAL A 100 -4.60 -17.98 1.36
CA VAL A 100 -5.71 -17.77 2.30
C VAL A 100 -5.18 -17.10 3.56
N VAL A 101 -5.73 -15.93 3.87
CA VAL A 101 -5.34 -15.13 5.03
C VAL A 101 -6.52 -15.00 5.98
N PRO A 102 -6.38 -15.42 7.26
CA PRO A 102 -7.43 -15.25 8.25
C PRO A 102 -7.58 -13.78 8.62
N LYS A 103 -8.82 -13.37 8.82
CA LYS A 103 -9.16 -12.01 9.28
C LYS A 103 -9.29 -11.99 10.80
N PRO A 104 -8.92 -10.88 11.46
CA PRO A 104 -9.16 -10.71 12.89
C PRO A 104 -10.65 -10.56 13.23
N ALA A 105 -11.47 -10.02 12.31
CA ALA A 105 -12.92 -9.93 12.47
C ALA A 105 -13.68 -10.33 11.20
N LYS A 106 -14.93 -10.77 11.35
CA LYS A 106 -15.81 -11.12 10.22
C LYS A 106 -16.35 -9.85 9.53
N GLY A 107 -16.65 -9.95 8.24
CA GLY A 107 -17.29 -8.86 7.49
C GLY A 107 -16.43 -7.63 7.23
N LYS A 108 -17.04 -6.45 7.14
CA LYS A 108 -16.40 -5.18 6.73
C LYS A 108 -15.72 -4.45 7.90
N ALA A 109 -14.79 -5.12 8.56
CA ALA A 109 -14.02 -4.54 9.67
C ALA A 109 -12.92 -3.56 9.18
N ASP A 110 -12.50 -2.66 10.06
CA ASP A 110 -11.37 -1.75 9.80
C ASP A 110 -10.04 -2.50 10.00
N GLU A 111 -9.45 -2.92 8.90
CA GLU A 111 -8.33 -3.87 8.86
C GLU A 111 -7.24 -3.42 7.88
N VAL A 112 -6.01 -3.86 8.13
CA VAL A 112 -4.86 -3.60 7.29
C VAL A 112 -4.24 -4.93 6.86
N LEU A 113 -4.03 -5.09 5.56
CA LEU A 113 -3.20 -6.14 5.00
C LEU A 113 -1.73 -5.75 5.14
N LEU A 114 -0.93 -6.63 5.74
CA LEU A 114 0.51 -6.49 5.85
C LEU A 114 1.21 -7.56 5.03
N ILE A 115 1.94 -7.13 4.01
CA ILE A 115 2.95 -7.96 3.33
C ILE A 115 4.28 -7.68 4.02
N GLN A 116 4.86 -8.70 4.64
CA GLN A 116 5.96 -8.55 5.59
C GLN A 116 7.29 -8.98 4.99
N SER A 117 8.35 -8.30 5.41
CA SER A 117 9.73 -8.68 5.09
C SER A 117 9.95 -8.87 3.58
N ILE A 118 9.55 -7.86 2.82
CA ILE A 118 9.81 -7.73 1.38
C ILE A 118 11.28 -7.36 1.22
N VAL A 119 12.07 -8.29 0.69
CA VAL A 119 13.49 -8.12 0.36
C VAL A 119 13.62 -8.13 -1.15
N THR A 120 14.28 -7.14 -1.70
CA THR A 120 14.25 -6.80 -3.13
C THR A 120 15.64 -6.44 -3.62
N ASP A 121 16.01 -6.92 -4.81
CA ASP A 121 17.24 -6.46 -5.47
C ASP A 121 17.16 -4.97 -5.77
N SER A 122 17.94 -4.16 -5.06
CA SER A 122 17.93 -2.70 -5.21
C SER A 122 18.42 -2.20 -6.58
N SER A 123 19.07 -3.06 -7.38
CA SER A 123 19.55 -2.72 -8.72
C SER A 123 18.48 -2.86 -9.81
N GLU A 124 17.36 -3.54 -9.51
CA GLU A 124 16.30 -3.82 -10.47
C GLU A 124 15.01 -3.02 -10.20
N LEU A 125 14.26 -2.76 -11.27
CA LEU A 125 12.90 -2.24 -11.16
C LEU A 125 12.00 -3.42 -10.82
N ILE A 126 11.34 -3.36 -9.67
CA ILE A 126 10.50 -4.45 -9.19
C ILE A 126 9.09 -3.94 -9.01
N THR A 127 8.13 -4.63 -9.61
CA THR A 127 6.70 -4.34 -9.42
C THR A 127 5.89 -5.62 -9.28
N PHE A 128 4.93 -5.59 -8.36
CA PHE A 128 3.91 -6.63 -8.24
C PHE A 128 2.60 -6.03 -7.73
N ASP A 129 1.50 -6.66 -8.12
CA ASP A 129 0.15 -6.23 -7.74
C ASP A 129 -0.43 -7.17 -6.70
N ILE A 130 -1.32 -6.63 -5.87
CA ILE A 130 -2.02 -7.36 -4.83
C ILE A 130 -3.52 -7.29 -5.12
N TYR A 131 -4.16 -8.46 -5.18
CA TYR A 131 -5.60 -8.60 -5.34
C TYR A 131 -6.21 -9.33 -4.14
N VAL A 132 -7.44 -8.99 -3.80
CA VAL A 132 -8.19 -9.61 -2.70
C VAL A 132 -9.51 -10.15 -3.21
N ASN A 133 -9.75 -11.44 -2.96
CA ASN A 133 -10.94 -12.19 -3.39
C ASN A 133 -11.19 -12.11 -4.89
N ASP A 134 -10.12 -12.04 -5.68
CA ASP A 134 -10.23 -12.11 -7.13
C ASP A 134 -10.50 -13.55 -7.59
N ASP A 135 -11.63 -13.71 -8.27
CA ASP A 135 -12.09 -14.95 -8.87
C ASP A 135 -11.80 -15.03 -10.37
N GLU A 136 -11.34 -13.92 -10.96
CA GLU A 136 -10.83 -13.90 -12.32
C GLU A 136 -9.36 -14.37 -12.34
N ASN A 137 -8.99 -15.14 -13.35
CA ASN A 137 -7.58 -15.48 -13.61
C ASN A 137 -6.96 -14.45 -14.58
N SER A 138 -7.50 -13.25 -14.63
CA SER A 138 -7.17 -12.16 -15.55
C SER A 138 -6.86 -10.91 -14.74
N TYR A 139 -5.60 -10.49 -14.75
CA TYR A 139 -5.10 -9.41 -13.92
C TYR A 139 -4.85 -8.12 -14.72
N ASP A 140 -5.61 -7.88 -15.79
CA ASP A 140 -5.26 -6.84 -16.76
C ASP A 140 -5.89 -5.47 -16.45
N SER A 141 -6.84 -5.41 -15.51
CA SER A 141 -7.53 -4.17 -15.16
C SER A 141 -7.05 -3.62 -13.81
N PRO A 142 -6.37 -2.47 -13.78
CA PRO A 142 -6.00 -1.81 -12.53
C PRO A 142 -7.20 -1.18 -11.81
N THR A 143 -8.37 -1.13 -12.46
CA THR A 143 -9.61 -0.52 -11.94
C THR A 143 -10.60 -1.55 -11.41
N SER A 144 -10.18 -2.81 -11.26
CA SER A 144 -11.01 -3.84 -10.65
C SER A 144 -11.24 -3.55 -9.16
N ALA A 145 -12.36 -4.01 -8.63
CA ALA A 145 -12.71 -3.79 -7.21
C ALA A 145 -11.78 -4.55 -6.26
N GLU A 146 -11.21 -5.64 -6.76
CA GLU A 146 -10.34 -6.59 -6.10
C GLU A 146 -8.90 -6.11 -6.03
N HIS A 147 -8.50 -5.16 -6.89
CA HIS A 147 -7.15 -4.61 -6.89
C HIS A 147 -6.92 -3.75 -5.64
N ALA A 148 -6.10 -4.28 -4.73
CA ALA A 148 -5.78 -3.64 -3.46
C ALA A 148 -4.67 -2.60 -3.58
N GLY A 149 -3.82 -2.74 -4.60
CA GLY A 149 -2.73 -1.83 -4.91
C GLY A 149 -1.50 -2.58 -5.39
N SER A 150 -0.43 -1.82 -5.61
CA SER A 150 0.82 -2.33 -6.16
C SER A 150 2.00 -1.96 -5.26
N PHE A 151 3.00 -2.83 -5.22
CA PHE A 151 4.32 -2.49 -4.74
C PHE A 151 5.20 -2.10 -5.92
N THR A 152 5.97 -1.02 -5.78
CA THR A 152 6.97 -0.63 -6.77
C THR A 152 8.23 -0.17 -6.05
N GLN A 153 9.35 -0.82 -6.37
CA GLN A 153 10.67 -0.36 -6.00
C GLN A 153 11.39 0.15 -7.25
N VAL A 154 11.89 1.39 -7.18
CA VAL A 154 12.75 1.97 -8.20
C VAL A 154 14.21 1.58 -7.95
N PRO A 155 14.99 1.26 -8.99
CA PRO A 155 16.43 0.99 -8.86
C PRO A 155 17.15 2.13 -8.14
N HIS A 156 17.95 1.80 -7.14
CA HIS A 156 18.78 2.76 -6.42
C HIS A 156 20.04 2.10 -5.90
N ARG A 157 21.13 2.89 -5.82
CA ARG A 157 22.40 2.38 -5.32
C ARG A 157 22.35 2.28 -3.80
N SER A 158 22.20 1.08 -3.28
CA SER A 158 22.45 0.81 -1.87
C SER A 158 23.95 0.60 -1.60
N ARG A 159 24.45 1.11 -0.46
CA ARG A 159 25.80 0.78 0.06
C ARG A 159 25.75 -0.28 1.15
N THR A 160 24.56 -0.64 1.59
CA THR A 160 24.28 -1.61 2.65
C THR A 160 23.54 -2.81 2.07
N ALA A 161 23.52 -3.91 2.81
CA ALA A 161 22.66 -5.03 2.48
C ALA A 161 21.20 -4.58 2.36
N GLU A 162 20.43 -5.29 1.54
CA GLU A 162 19.01 -5.06 1.34
C GLU A 162 18.28 -5.19 2.68
N ALA A 163 17.59 -4.11 3.06
CA ALA A 163 16.79 -4.10 4.27
C ALA A 163 15.37 -4.57 3.94
N PRO A 164 14.78 -5.45 4.76
CA PRO A 164 13.39 -5.84 4.59
C PRO A 164 12.48 -4.61 4.76
N SER A 165 11.48 -4.52 3.90
CA SER A 165 10.41 -3.52 3.99
C SER A 165 9.06 -4.20 4.19
N ASP A 166 8.09 -3.45 4.70
CA ASP A 166 6.71 -3.92 4.86
C ASP A 166 5.78 -3.05 4.01
N LEU A 167 4.81 -3.67 3.34
CA LEU A 167 3.72 -2.98 2.66
C LEU A 167 2.45 -3.09 3.51
N ARG A 168 1.78 -1.95 3.70
CA ARG A 168 0.52 -1.84 4.44
C ARG A 168 -0.57 -1.33 3.50
N ILE A 169 -1.67 -2.08 3.40
CA ILE A 169 -2.84 -1.70 2.59
C ILE A 169 -4.07 -1.69 3.49
N ILE A 170 -4.77 -0.55 3.56
CA ILE A 170 -6.02 -0.42 4.30
C ILE A 170 -7.13 -1.09 3.48
N LEU A 171 -7.84 -2.05 4.08
CA LEU A 171 -8.82 -2.88 3.36
C LEU A 171 -10.26 -2.36 3.45
N THR A 172 -10.51 -1.34 4.28
CA THR A 172 -11.86 -0.88 4.65
C THR A 172 -12.71 -0.44 3.46
N GLU A 173 -12.12 0.29 2.50
CA GLU A 173 -12.82 0.65 1.25
C GLU A 173 -12.88 -0.52 0.27
N LEU A 174 -11.79 -1.29 0.17
CA LEU A 174 -11.74 -2.46 -0.70
C LEU A 174 -12.85 -3.48 -0.35
N TYR A 175 -13.06 -3.78 0.93
CA TYR A 175 -14.12 -4.66 1.41
C TYR A 175 -15.52 -4.21 0.99
N LYS A 176 -15.75 -2.89 0.91
CA LYS A 176 -16.99 -2.35 0.37
C LYS A 176 -17.05 -2.62 -1.13
N ASN A 177 -15.99 -2.31 -1.87
CA ASN A 177 -15.90 -2.46 -3.32
C ASN A 177 -16.08 -3.92 -3.77
N ILE A 178 -15.46 -4.89 -3.11
CA ILE A 178 -15.64 -6.33 -3.43
C ILE A 178 -16.95 -6.91 -2.88
N ASN A 179 -17.71 -6.12 -2.13
CA ASN A 179 -18.94 -6.53 -1.45
C ASN A 179 -18.76 -7.77 -0.57
N ILE A 180 -17.69 -7.82 0.24
CA ILE A 180 -17.38 -8.98 1.10
C ILE A 180 -18.59 -9.37 1.98
N ALA A 181 -18.80 -10.67 2.18
CA ALA A 181 -19.91 -11.15 3.00
C ALA A 181 -19.68 -10.86 4.49
N ASP A 182 -20.75 -10.61 5.24
CA ASP A 182 -20.67 -10.20 6.64
C ASP A 182 -20.13 -11.32 7.58
N ASP A 183 -20.22 -12.58 7.16
CA ASP A 183 -19.77 -13.75 7.92
C ASP A 183 -18.39 -14.27 7.49
N ASP A 184 -17.78 -13.69 6.45
CA ASP A 184 -16.45 -14.05 5.96
C ASP A 184 -15.37 -13.74 7.00
N GLY A 185 -14.74 -14.80 7.51
CA GLY A 185 -13.61 -14.74 8.45
C GLY A 185 -12.24 -14.94 7.80
N VAL A 186 -12.18 -15.12 6.48
CA VAL A 186 -10.96 -15.28 5.70
C VAL A 186 -11.06 -14.48 4.40
N VAL A 187 -9.93 -14.12 3.82
CA VAL A 187 -9.84 -13.62 2.44
C VAL A 187 -8.78 -14.41 1.67
N VAL A 188 -8.89 -14.42 0.35
CA VAL A 188 -7.84 -14.94 -0.53
C VAL A 188 -7.08 -13.76 -1.12
N VAL A 189 -5.79 -13.68 -0.81
CA VAL A 189 -4.90 -12.67 -1.39
C VAL A 189 -4.11 -13.30 -2.53
N THR A 190 -4.13 -12.64 -3.68
CA THR A 190 -3.30 -13.00 -4.84
C THR A 190 -2.21 -11.96 -5.00
N ILE A 191 -0.96 -12.39 -5.03
CA ILE A 191 0.20 -11.54 -5.32
C ILE A 191 0.72 -11.90 -6.71
N VAL A 192 0.68 -10.93 -7.63
CA VAL A 192 0.99 -11.14 -9.05
C VAL A 192 2.28 -10.38 -9.40
N PRO A 193 3.39 -11.07 -9.70
CA PRO A 193 4.59 -10.39 -10.18
C PRO A 193 4.35 -9.73 -11.53
N ARG A 194 4.84 -8.51 -11.72
CA ARG A 194 4.73 -7.75 -12.97
C ARG A 194 6.08 -7.52 -13.62
N THR A 195 7.02 -6.92 -12.88
CA THR A 195 8.39 -6.67 -13.34
C THR A 195 9.36 -7.28 -12.36
N ASN A 196 10.28 -8.10 -12.85
CA ASN A 196 11.37 -8.71 -12.09
C ASN A 196 10.93 -9.36 -10.76
N GLY A 197 9.81 -10.09 -10.76
CA GLY A 197 9.31 -10.78 -9.57
C GLY A 197 10.30 -11.80 -8.97
N GLY A 198 11.16 -12.38 -9.80
CA GLY A 198 12.25 -13.27 -9.34
C GLY A 198 13.30 -12.58 -8.46
N ALA A 199 13.34 -11.25 -8.45
CA ALA A 199 14.25 -10.43 -7.65
C ALA A 199 13.59 -9.92 -6.36
N VAL A 200 12.43 -10.45 -5.97
CA VAL A 200 11.79 -10.15 -4.68
C VAL A 200 11.49 -11.42 -3.90
N THR A 201 11.79 -11.39 -2.61
CA THR A 201 11.41 -12.40 -1.63
C THR A 201 10.47 -11.78 -0.61
N ILE A 202 9.35 -12.45 -0.33
CA ILE A 202 8.36 -12.02 0.66
C ILE A 202 8.47 -12.98 1.84
N GLY A 203 8.61 -12.43 3.05
CA GLY A 203 8.74 -13.23 4.27
C GLY A 203 7.42 -13.70 4.87
N GLY A 204 6.31 -12.97 4.66
CA GLY A 204 5.01 -13.37 5.15
C GLY A 204 3.87 -12.43 4.82
N ILE A 205 2.67 -12.83 5.23
CA ILE A 205 1.43 -12.06 5.05
C ILE A 205 0.54 -12.20 6.27
N LYS A 206 -0.13 -11.12 6.68
CA LYS A 206 -1.15 -11.15 7.73
C LYS A 206 -2.16 -10.01 7.57
N ILE A 207 -3.30 -10.15 8.22
CA ILE A 207 -4.28 -9.07 8.40
C ILE A 207 -4.39 -8.75 9.88
N GLU A 208 -4.34 -7.46 10.20
CA GLU A 208 -4.48 -6.97 11.57
C GLU A 208 -5.57 -5.90 11.64
N THR A 209 -6.19 -5.77 12.82
CA THR A 209 -7.11 -4.67 13.08
C THR A 209 -6.35 -3.36 12.97
N ARG A 210 -6.92 -2.40 12.24
CA ARG A 210 -6.31 -1.07 12.13
C ARG A 210 -6.40 -0.39 13.49
N VAL A 211 -5.25 -0.10 14.08
CA VAL A 211 -5.18 0.76 15.27
C VAL A 211 -4.97 2.19 14.77
N PRO A 212 -5.85 3.15 15.10
CA PRO A 212 -5.62 4.55 14.78
C PRO A 212 -4.27 5.00 15.35
N ALA A 213 -3.46 5.68 14.54
CA ALA A 213 -2.23 6.28 15.04
C ALA A 213 -2.58 7.27 16.16
N ALA A 214 -1.99 7.06 17.34
CA ALA A 214 -2.15 7.93 18.52
C ALA A 214 -1.47 9.28 18.34
#